data_AF-A0A2V8YUX5-F1
#
_entry.id   AF-A0A2V8YUX5-F1
#
_cell.length_a   1.000
_cell.length_b   1.000
_cell.length_c   1.000
_cell.angle_alpha   90.00
_cell.angle_beta   90.00
_cell.angle_gamma   90.00
#
_symmetry.space_group_name_H-M   'P 1'
#
loop_
_entity.id
_entity.type
_entity.pdbx_description
1 polymer ?
#
loop_
_entity_poly.entity_id
_entity_poly.type
_entity_poly.pdbx_seq_one_letter_code
_entity_poly.pdbx_strand_id
1 'polypeptide(L)'
;MLRYYGDPEIQAFAYRKDLGLLFPFHCRAKAYEDMDVDPSKGIGRALFTALSRLAQPSGHQELASAKLILLGFSGPGSLVARLTTYAPDRVMAAILADPGHFDPLGMDTVKLSSEALAVPQLIFTGSTDTHSGTKRPYEYFRKYFDQGAPWAFVIQNKTPHCCIINAKKLILLWTEAILEERPSFNGTLRRVDARKGWSTFMATRETETKDTWGEKTSELTDAKIQRGGKRPPEGMIPAGWLPNRRVAALTIEALPARVTAPVTMMPPAASEMLWAWTGVTNSNQLNSPDSSPAASVFPNFLFLTISASRFFLND
;
A
#
# COMPACT_ATOMS: atom_id res chain seq x y z
N MET A 1 -8.86 9.46 -0.42
CA MET A 1 -7.95 8.65 -1.22
C MET A 1 -7.74 9.29 -2.59
N LEU A 2 -8.78 9.77 -3.29
CA LEU A 2 -8.61 10.81 -4.33
C LEU A 2 -7.82 12.03 -3.80
N ARG A 3 -8.08 12.42 -2.54
CA ARG A 3 -7.31 13.46 -1.83
C ARG A 3 -5.81 13.19 -1.70
N TYR A 4 -5.36 11.93 -1.67
CA TYR A 4 -3.92 11.61 -1.57
C TYR A 4 -3.20 11.90 -2.91
N TYR A 5 -3.81 11.52 -4.04
CA TYR A 5 -3.27 11.79 -5.37
C TYR A 5 -3.41 13.26 -5.81
N GLY A 6 -4.39 13.97 -5.23
CA GLY A 6 -4.52 15.42 -5.35
C GLY A 6 -3.64 16.21 -4.37
N ASP A 7 -2.90 15.56 -3.47
CA ASP A 7 -2.05 16.25 -2.49
C ASP A 7 -0.83 16.86 -3.19
N PRO A 8 -0.59 18.18 -3.10
CA PRO A 8 0.51 18.84 -3.78
C PRO A 8 1.89 18.29 -3.42
N GLU A 9 2.09 17.79 -2.20
CA GLU A 9 3.37 17.18 -1.81
C GLU A 9 3.59 15.83 -2.51
N ILE A 10 2.52 15.05 -2.71
CA ILE A 10 2.58 13.78 -3.45
C ILE A 10 2.88 14.03 -4.92
N GLN A 11 2.19 15.00 -5.53
CA GLN A 11 2.45 15.39 -6.92
C GLN A 11 3.86 15.94 -7.10
N ALA A 12 4.32 16.82 -6.21
CA ALA A 12 5.66 17.36 -6.25
C ALA A 12 6.73 16.27 -6.01
N PHE A 13 6.46 15.30 -5.14
CA PHE A 13 7.35 14.15 -4.96
C PHE A 13 7.44 13.30 -6.23
N ALA A 14 6.29 12.96 -6.82
CA ALA A 14 6.24 12.18 -8.05
C ALA A 14 6.98 12.89 -9.18
N TYR A 15 6.78 14.20 -9.34
CA TYR A 15 7.52 15.02 -10.30
C TYR A 15 9.03 15.00 -10.05
N ARG A 16 9.48 15.28 -8.81
CA ARG A 16 10.91 15.28 -8.47
C ARG A 16 11.60 13.93 -8.63
N LYS A 17 10.84 12.84 -8.49
CA LYS A 17 11.33 11.46 -8.57
C LYS A 17 11.00 10.79 -9.91
N ASP A 18 10.46 11.54 -10.86
CA ASP A 18 10.16 11.05 -12.20
C ASP A 18 9.24 9.80 -12.15
N LEU A 19 8.12 9.95 -11.45
CA LEU A 19 7.10 8.93 -11.23
C LEU A 19 5.77 9.36 -11.85
N GLY A 20 5.08 8.40 -12.46
CA GLY A 20 3.67 8.50 -12.84
C GLY A 20 2.75 8.12 -11.68
N LEU A 21 1.68 8.88 -11.49
CA LEU A 21 0.64 8.57 -10.53
C LEU A 21 -0.55 7.92 -11.26
N LEU A 22 -0.92 6.69 -10.90
CA LEU A 22 -2.09 6.02 -11.47
C LEU A 22 -3.10 5.64 -10.39
N PHE A 23 -4.37 5.85 -10.69
CA PHE A 23 -5.47 5.34 -9.90
C PHE A 23 -6.34 4.37 -10.73
N PRO A 24 -6.01 3.06 -10.76
CA PRO A 24 -6.74 2.09 -11.56
C PRO A 24 -8.09 1.74 -10.92
N PHE A 25 -9.13 1.73 -11.74
CA PHE A 25 -10.44 1.20 -11.39
C PHE A 25 -10.57 -0.24 -11.87
N HIS A 26 -11.22 -1.09 -11.07
CA HIS A 26 -11.56 -2.45 -11.45
C HIS A 26 -13.06 -2.69 -11.29
N CYS A 27 -13.58 -3.65 -12.04
CA CYS A 27 -14.96 -4.12 -11.85
C CYS A 27 -15.06 -5.01 -10.61
N ARG A 28 -16.26 -5.14 -10.05
CA ARG A 28 -16.55 -6.17 -9.04
C ARG A 28 -16.23 -7.56 -9.58
N ALA A 29 -15.75 -8.44 -8.70
CA ALA A 29 -15.57 -9.83 -9.07
C ALA A 29 -16.94 -10.50 -9.30
N LYS A 30 -16.94 -11.60 -10.06
CA LYS A 30 -18.15 -12.40 -10.26
C LYS A 30 -18.44 -13.32 -9.06
N ALA A 31 -17.38 -13.82 -8.43
CA ALA A 31 -17.48 -14.77 -7.32
C ALA A 31 -17.73 -14.09 -5.96
N TYR A 32 -17.34 -12.82 -5.85
CA TYR A 32 -17.46 -12.00 -4.66
C TYR A 32 -18.07 -10.67 -5.11
N GLU A 33 -19.06 -10.12 -4.42
CA GLU A 33 -19.60 -8.78 -4.73
C GLU A 33 -18.59 -7.64 -4.43
N ASP A 34 -17.37 -8.02 -4.05
CA ASP A 34 -16.18 -7.22 -3.79
C ASP A 34 -15.10 -7.50 -4.88
N MET A 35 -13.86 -7.06 -4.69
CA MET A 35 -12.70 -7.37 -5.50
C MET A 35 -12.24 -8.81 -5.25
N ASP A 36 -11.82 -9.50 -6.31
CA ASP A 36 -11.03 -10.72 -6.15
C ASP A 36 -9.57 -10.29 -5.97
N VAL A 37 -9.06 -10.39 -4.74
CA VAL A 37 -7.69 -9.99 -4.41
C VAL A 37 -6.64 -10.96 -4.97
N ASP A 38 -7.04 -12.09 -5.59
CA ASP A 38 -6.13 -12.98 -6.30
C ASP A 38 -5.81 -12.43 -7.70
N PRO A 39 -4.58 -11.89 -7.94
CA PRO A 39 -4.20 -11.33 -9.23
C PRO A 39 -4.25 -12.35 -10.37
N SER A 40 -4.13 -13.65 -10.08
CA SER A 40 -4.20 -14.72 -11.09
C SER A 40 -5.61 -14.92 -11.66
N LYS A 41 -6.65 -14.46 -10.94
CA LYS A 41 -8.06 -14.55 -11.36
C LYS A 41 -8.50 -13.44 -12.30
N GLY A 42 -7.57 -12.58 -12.72
CA GLY A 42 -7.75 -11.67 -13.85
C GLY A 42 -7.38 -10.24 -13.54
N ILE A 43 -7.47 -9.79 -12.29
CA ILE A 43 -7.19 -8.39 -11.92
C ILE A 43 -5.73 -8.02 -12.18
N GLY A 44 -4.77 -8.94 -11.96
CA GLY A 44 -3.36 -8.72 -12.28
C GLY A 44 -3.11 -8.58 -13.78
N ARG A 45 -3.64 -9.52 -14.58
CA ARG A 45 -3.55 -9.45 -16.06
C ARG A 45 -4.23 -8.19 -16.60
N ALA A 46 -5.39 -7.82 -16.07
CA ALA A 46 -6.13 -6.64 -16.49
C ALA A 46 -5.33 -5.36 -16.23
N LEU A 47 -4.69 -5.25 -15.05
CA LEU A 47 -3.82 -4.14 -14.72
C LEU A 47 -2.69 -3.97 -15.74
N PHE A 48 -1.91 -5.02 -15.99
CA PHE A 48 -0.78 -4.94 -16.93
C PHE A 48 -1.24 -4.72 -18.38
N THR A 49 -2.37 -5.29 -18.78
CA THR A 49 -2.96 -5.03 -20.10
C THR A 49 -3.38 -3.57 -20.25
N ALA A 50 -4.00 -2.99 -19.21
CA ALA A 50 -4.40 -1.59 -19.22
C ALA A 50 -3.18 -0.66 -19.33
N LEU A 51 -2.09 -0.94 -18.60
CA LEU A 51 -0.84 -0.19 -18.71
C LEU A 51 -0.25 -0.26 -20.12
N SER A 52 -0.16 -1.46 -20.70
CA SER A 52 0.35 -1.64 -22.06
C SER A 52 -0.53 -0.94 -23.10
N ARG A 53 -1.85 -0.92 -22.91
CA ARG A 53 -2.78 -0.23 -23.81
C ARG A 53 -2.77 1.29 -23.64
N LEU A 54 -2.50 1.78 -22.43
CA LEU A 54 -2.36 3.21 -22.16
C LEU A 54 -1.06 3.79 -22.74
N ALA A 55 -0.01 2.96 -22.85
CA ALA A 55 1.32 3.35 -23.29
C ALA A 55 1.34 4.06 -24.65
N GLN A 56 0.55 3.58 -25.61
CA GLN A 56 0.49 4.17 -26.96
C GLN A 56 -0.25 5.52 -27.02
N PRO A 57 -1.53 5.63 -26.62
CA PRO A 57 -2.27 6.89 -26.73
C PRO A 57 -1.73 7.98 -25.80
N SER A 58 -1.02 7.63 -24.72
CA SER A 58 -0.41 8.60 -23.82
C SER A 58 0.97 9.10 -24.29
N GLY A 59 1.56 8.49 -25.32
CA GLY A 59 2.94 8.77 -25.72
C GLY A 59 4.01 8.14 -24.81
N HIS A 60 3.61 7.43 -23.75
CA HIS A 60 4.49 6.87 -22.72
C HIS A 60 4.66 5.35 -22.88
N GLN A 61 5.49 4.93 -23.85
CA GLN A 61 5.73 3.50 -24.15
C GLN A 61 6.30 2.72 -22.96
N GLU A 62 7.03 3.39 -22.07
CA GLU A 62 7.58 2.84 -20.84
C GLU A 62 6.51 2.28 -19.90
N LEU A 63 5.24 2.76 -19.96
CA LEU A 63 4.15 2.26 -19.12
C LEU A 63 3.94 0.74 -19.28
N ALA A 64 4.19 0.19 -20.47
CA ALA A 64 4.02 -1.24 -20.74
C ALA A 64 4.93 -2.12 -19.86
N SER A 65 6.13 -1.64 -19.53
CA SER A 65 7.16 -2.38 -18.79
C SER A 65 7.57 -1.74 -17.46
N ALA A 66 6.98 -0.58 -17.13
CA ALA A 66 7.26 0.20 -15.94
C ALA A 66 7.20 -0.63 -14.65
N LYS A 67 8.06 -0.24 -13.70
CA LYS A 67 8.09 -0.83 -12.35
C LYS A 67 7.08 -0.10 -11.47
N LEU A 68 6.47 -0.86 -10.58
CA LEU A 68 5.31 -0.42 -9.81
C LEU A 68 5.65 -0.31 -8.34
N ILE A 69 5.36 0.83 -7.75
CA ILE A 69 5.27 1.03 -6.30
C ILE A 69 3.78 0.92 -5.96
N LEU A 70 3.40 -0.18 -5.31
CA LEU A 70 2.00 -0.45 -5.01
C LEU A 70 1.62 0.19 -3.69
N LEU A 71 0.42 0.74 -3.59
CA LEU A 71 -0.17 1.12 -2.31
C LEU A 71 -1.55 0.47 -2.22
N GLY A 72 -1.89 -0.12 -1.09
CA GLY A 72 -3.17 -0.79 -0.90
C GLY A 72 -3.70 -0.52 0.48
N PHE A 73 -4.98 -0.14 0.57
CA PHE A 73 -5.69 0.04 1.83
C PHE A 73 -6.70 -1.10 2.01
N SER A 74 -6.81 -1.74 3.17
CA SER A 74 -7.82 -2.81 3.41
C SER A 74 -7.70 -4.00 2.43
N GLY A 75 -8.79 -4.42 1.79
CA GLY A 75 -8.82 -5.42 0.71
C GLY A 75 -7.72 -5.23 -0.35
N PRO A 76 -7.60 -4.03 -0.93
CA PRO A 76 -6.49 -3.67 -1.80
C PRO A 76 -5.08 -3.87 -1.20
N GLY A 77 -4.91 -3.72 0.12
CA GLY A 77 -3.67 -4.08 0.82
C GLY A 77 -3.33 -5.58 0.65
N SER A 78 -4.35 -6.42 0.73
CA SER A 78 -4.28 -7.87 0.47
C SER A 78 -3.96 -8.17 -1.01
N LEU A 79 -4.49 -7.39 -1.95
CA LEU A 79 -4.17 -7.52 -3.38
C LEU A 79 -2.74 -7.11 -3.69
N VAL A 80 -2.26 -5.96 -3.18
CA VAL A 80 -0.88 -5.51 -3.50
C VAL A 80 0.17 -6.43 -2.89
N ALA A 81 -0.11 -7.06 -1.74
CA ALA A 81 0.70 -8.14 -1.20
C ALA A 81 0.85 -9.30 -2.20
N ARG A 82 -0.27 -9.74 -2.81
CA ARG A 82 -0.30 -10.83 -3.80
C ARG A 82 0.30 -10.45 -5.14
N LEU A 83 0.19 -9.19 -5.55
CA LEU A 83 0.82 -8.70 -6.78
C LEU A 83 2.35 -8.81 -6.71
N THR A 84 2.95 -8.75 -5.52
CA THR A 84 4.39 -9.01 -5.34
C THR A 84 4.78 -10.45 -5.73
N THR A 85 3.91 -11.45 -5.50
CA THR A 85 4.12 -12.83 -5.96
C THR A 85 3.79 -13.00 -7.44
N TYR A 86 2.75 -12.34 -7.91
CA TYR A 86 2.27 -12.50 -9.28
C TYR A 86 3.23 -11.92 -10.32
N ALA A 87 3.87 -10.80 -10.01
CA ALA A 87 4.81 -10.13 -10.90
C ALA A 87 5.97 -9.47 -10.13
N PRO A 88 6.81 -10.25 -9.43
CA PRO A 88 7.88 -9.74 -8.56
C PRO A 88 8.90 -8.88 -9.32
N ASP A 89 9.08 -9.13 -10.61
CA ASP A 89 9.94 -8.35 -11.50
C ASP A 89 9.31 -6.99 -11.84
N ARG A 90 7.98 -6.87 -11.80
CA ARG A 90 7.24 -5.61 -12.05
C ARG A 90 7.04 -4.77 -10.81
N VAL A 91 7.18 -5.32 -9.60
CA VAL A 91 6.92 -4.60 -8.35
C VAL A 91 8.22 -4.14 -7.69
N MET A 92 8.43 -2.82 -7.69
CA MET A 92 9.54 -2.14 -7.01
C MET A 92 9.40 -2.26 -5.48
N ALA A 93 8.20 -2.00 -4.98
CA ALA A 93 7.87 -1.95 -3.55
C ALA A 93 6.36 -2.02 -3.34
N ALA A 94 5.90 -2.38 -2.14
CA ALA A 94 4.49 -2.31 -1.76
C ALA A 94 4.27 -1.64 -0.40
N ILE A 95 3.23 -0.83 -0.29
CA ILE A 95 2.80 -0.17 0.94
C ILE A 95 1.40 -0.70 1.26
N LEU A 96 1.29 -1.38 2.38
CA LEU A 96 0.07 -2.06 2.81
C LEU A 96 -0.46 -1.32 4.02
N ALA A 97 -1.62 -0.71 3.89
CA ALA A 97 -2.27 0.06 4.94
C ALA A 97 -3.53 -0.67 5.41
N ASP A 98 -3.57 -1.00 6.70
CA ASP A 98 -4.63 -1.83 7.31
C ASP A 98 -4.98 -3.05 6.44
N PRO A 99 -4.01 -3.85 5.96
CA PRO A 99 -4.27 -4.84 4.93
C PRO A 99 -5.06 -6.03 5.49
N GLY A 100 -6.13 -6.41 4.80
CA GLY A 100 -6.96 -7.53 5.21
C GLY A 100 -7.99 -7.86 4.14
N HIS A 101 -8.46 -9.10 4.14
CA HIS A 101 -9.58 -9.53 3.31
C HIS A 101 -10.24 -10.75 3.95
N PHE A 102 -11.48 -11.07 3.56
CA PHE A 102 -12.23 -12.19 4.14
C PHE A 102 -11.60 -13.56 3.82
N ASP A 103 -11.93 -14.57 4.62
CA ASP A 103 -11.51 -15.96 4.35
C ASP A 103 -12.23 -16.50 3.10
N PRO A 104 -11.53 -17.24 2.21
CA PRO A 104 -10.18 -17.81 2.36
C PRO A 104 -9.04 -16.94 1.80
N LEU A 105 -9.28 -15.64 1.59
CA LEU A 105 -8.35 -14.72 0.93
C LEU A 105 -7.68 -13.74 1.93
N GLY A 106 -7.64 -14.09 3.22
CA GLY A 106 -6.94 -13.34 4.26
C GLY A 106 -5.43 -13.20 4.04
N MET A 107 -4.77 -12.37 4.86
CA MET A 107 -3.33 -12.11 4.75
C MET A 107 -2.47 -13.36 4.99
N ASP A 108 -2.96 -14.27 5.82
CA ASP A 108 -2.34 -15.56 6.15
C ASP A 108 -2.20 -16.49 4.93
N THR A 109 -3.04 -16.30 3.91
CA THR A 109 -3.02 -17.13 2.70
C THR A 109 -2.07 -16.62 1.61
N VAL A 110 -1.44 -15.46 1.83
CA VAL A 110 -0.41 -14.93 0.91
C VAL A 110 0.84 -15.81 0.98
N LYS A 111 1.20 -16.41 -0.16
CA LYS A 111 2.40 -17.23 -0.35
C LYS A 111 3.38 -16.48 -1.26
N LEU A 112 4.58 -16.20 -0.77
CA LEU A 112 5.63 -15.53 -1.56
C LEU A 112 6.57 -16.55 -2.21
N SER A 113 6.99 -16.25 -3.45
CA SER A 113 8.15 -16.89 -4.07
C SER A 113 9.45 -16.29 -3.54
N SER A 114 10.60 -16.87 -3.91
CA SER A 114 11.92 -16.36 -3.50
C SER A 114 12.19 -14.95 -4.07
N GLU A 115 11.66 -14.66 -5.24
CA GLU A 115 11.77 -13.37 -5.93
C GLU A 115 10.88 -12.32 -5.25
N ALA A 116 9.65 -12.72 -4.89
CA ALA A 116 8.70 -11.86 -4.18
C ALA A 116 9.17 -11.48 -2.78
N LEU A 117 9.88 -12.40 -2.09
CA LEU A 117 10.48 -12.15 -0.78
C LEU A 117 11.46 -10.97 -0.80
N ALA A 118 12.10 -10.71 -1.95
CA ALA A 118 13.03 -9.60 -2.09
C ALA A 118 12.32 -8.24 -2.24
N VAL A 119 11.02 -8.18 -2.53
CA VAL A 119 10.27 -6.93 -2.72
C VAL A 119 10.07 -6.24 -1.36
N PRO A 120 10.52 -4.99 -1.15
CA PRO A 120 10.32 -4.26 0.10
C PRO A 120 8.84 -3.99 0.33
N GLN A 121 8.42 -4.14 1.59
CA GLN A 121 7.08 -3.82 2.02
C GLN A 121 7.08 -2.94 3.25
N LEU A 122 6.19 -1.94 3.26
CA LEU A 122 5.90 -1.10 4.42
C LEU A 122 4.45 -1.34 4.83
N ILE A 123 4.25 -1.92 6.00
CA ILE A 123 2.95 -2.37 6.49
C ILE A 123 2.53 -1.47 7.65
N PHE A 124 1.36 -0.87 7.54
CA PHE A 124 0.71 -0.07 8.58
C PHE A 124 -0.52 -0.81 9.10
N THR A 125 -0.74 -0.73 10.41
CA THR A 125 -2.00 -1.16 11.04
C THR A 125 -2.48 -0.15 12.07
N GLY A 126 -3.78 0.11 12.14
CA GLY A 126 -4.42 0.87 13.20
C GLY A 126 -4.65 0.04 14.46
N SER A 127 -4.26 0.55 15.64
CA SER A 127 -4.44 -0.20 16.90
C SER A 127 -5.90 -0.34 17.32
N THR A 128 -6.83 0.40 16.69
CA THR A 128 -8.28 0.28 16.92
C THR A 128 -9.01 -0.10 15.63
N ASP A 129 -8.31 -0.78 14.71
CA ASP A 129 -8.89 -1.35 13.50
C ASP A 129 -9.78 -2.56 13.84
N THR A 130 -11.09 -2.39 13.68
CA THR A 130 -12.11 -3.43 13.92
C THR A 130 -12.34 -4.37 12.73
N HIS A 131 -11.64 -4.18 11.61
CA HIS A 131 -11.81 -4.96 10.39
C HIS A 131 -10.62 -5.90 10.19
N SER A 132 -9.43 -5.34 9.94
CA SER A 132 -8.23 -6.11 9.62
C SER A 132 -7.39 -6.46 10.84
N GLY A 133 -7.54 -5.67 11.91
CA GLY A 133 -6.79 -5.80 13.15
C GLY A 133 -5.28 -5.64 12.96
N THR A 134 -4.52 -6.03 13.98
CA THR A 134 -3.04 -5.96 13.95
C THR A 134 -2.38 -7.33 13.84
N LYS A 135 -3.06 -8.40 14.26
CA LYS A 135 -2.48 -9.74 14.42
C LYS A 135 -2.14 -10.40 13.08
N ARG A 136 -3.12 -10.60 12.20
CA ARG A 136 -2.90 -11.25 10.89
C ARG A 136 -1.89 -10.48 10.01
N PRO A 137 -1.93 -9.13 9.91
CA PRO A 137 -0.87 -8.39 9.22
C PRO A 137 0.52 -8.57 9.84
N TYR A 138 0.62 -8.63 11.17
CA TYR A 138 1.89 -8.87 11.86
C TYR A 138 2.41 -10.29 11.65
N GLU A 139 1.54 -11.30 11.65
CA GLU A 139 1.93 -12.69 11.36
C GLU A 139 2.42 -12.85 9.92
N TYR A 140 1.75 -12.20 8.96
CA TYR A 140 2.23 -12.09 7.57
C TYR A 140 3.62 -11.45 7.50
N PHE A 141 3.81 -10.30 8.16
CA PHE A 141 5.10 -9.65 8.27
C PHE A 141 6.15 -10.60 8.85
N ARG A 142 5.88 -11.20 10.00
CA ARG A 142 6.84 -12.00 10.77
C ARG A 142 7.32 -13.21 9.97
N LYS A 143 6.38 -13.92 9.33
CA LYS A 143 6.61 -15.10 8.49
C LYS A 143 7.70 -14.86 7.45
N TYR A 144 7.70 -13.69 6.80
CA TYR A 144 8.64 -13.39 5.71
C TYR A 144 9.82 -12.53 6.16
N PHE A 145 9.65 -11.69 7.19
CA PHE A 145 10.76 -10.98 7.81
C PHE A 145 11.81 -11.94 8.37
N ASP A 146 11.39 -13.06 8.97
CA ASP A 146 12.29 -14.14 9.41
C ASP A 146 13.11 -14.79 8.29
N GLN A 147 12.60 -14.72 7.06
CA GLN A 147 13.27 -15.25 5.88
C GLN A 147 14.18 -14.19 5.21
N GLY A 148 14.31 -13.01 5.82
CA GLY A 148 15.17 -11.93 5.34
C GLY A 148 14.48 -10.90 4.44
N ALA A 149 13.15 -10.86 4.42
CA ALA A 149 12.42 -9.84 3.66
C ALA A 149 12.73 -8.43 4.20
N PRO A 150 13.02 -7.44 3.33
CA PRO A 150 13.38 -6.08 3.74
C PRO A 150 12.12 -5.25 4.07
N TRP A 151 11.37 -5.70 5.07
CA TRP A 151 10.03 -5.19 5.39
C TRP A 151 10.01 -4.43 6.71
N ALA A 152 9.06 -3.50 6.85
CA ALA A 152 8.75 -2.83 8.09
C ALA A 152 7.27 -2.94 8.43
N PHE A 153 6.98 -3.05 9.73
CA PHE A 153 5.65 -3.11 10.31
C PHE A 153 5.49 -1.95 11.31
N VAL A 154 4.39 -1.20 11.17
CA VAL A 154 4.13 0.01 11.96
C VAL A 154 2.70 -0.06 12.51
N ILE A 155 2.57 0.02 13.83
CA ILE A 155 1.28 0.17 14.50
C ILE A 155 1.03 1.66 14.75
N GLN A 156 -0.17 2.13 14.39
CA GLN A 156 -0.65 3.47 14.66
C GLN A 156 -1.62 3.45 15.84
N ASN A 157 -1.18 3.94 17.00
CA ASN A 157 -2.00 3.94 18.20
C ASN A 157 -3.28 4.76 17.99
N LYS A 158 -4.40 4.26 18.54
CA LYS A 158 -5.73 4.90 18.55
C LYS A 158 -6.26 5.22 17.14
N THR A 159 -5.77 4.54 16.13
CA THR A 159 -6.14 4.75 14.74
C THR A 159 -7.12 3.65 14.30
N PRO A 160 -8.33 4.00 13.82
CA PRO A 160 -9.32 3.04 13.34
C PRO A 160 -9.13 2.70 11.85
N HIS A 161 -9.85 1.67 11.37
CA HIS A 161 -9.79 1.16 9.99
C HIS A 161 -10.19 2.14 8.88
N CYS A 162 -10.65 3.36 9.17
CA CYS A 162 -11.00 4.29 8.09
C CYS A 162 -9.77 4.91 7.42
N CYS A 163 -8.62 4.81 8.09
CA CYS A 163 -7.64 5.88 8.03
C CYS A 163 -6.24 5.39 8.41
N ILE A 164 -5.22 5.86 7.68
CA ILE A 164 -3.87 5.98 8.23
C ILE A 164 -3.53 7.46 8.44
N ILE A 165 -2.98 7.77 9.61
CA ILE A 165 -2.78 9.15 10.08
C ILE A 165 -1.29 9.44 10.14
N ASN A 166 -0.84 10.63 9.73
CA ASN A 166 0.59 11.04 9.80
C ASN A 166 1.57 10.12 9.04
N ALA A 167 1.09 9.26 8.15
CA ALA A 167 1.93 8.31 7.42
C ALA A 167 2.63 8.92 6.19
N LYS A 168 2.15 10.06 5.67
CA LYS A 168 2.63 10.68 4.41
C LYS A 168 4.14 10.86 4.38
N LYS A 169 4.70 11.51 5.40
CA LYS A 169 6.14 11.80 5.50
C LYS A 169 6.98 10.51 5.50
N LEU A 170 6.55 9.51 6.25
CA LEU A 170 7.24 8.21 6.31
C LEU A 170 7.16 7.49 4.96
N ILE A 171 5.98 7.44 4.34
CA ILE A 171 5.80 6.83 3.01
C ILE A 171 6.71 7.48 1.97
N LEU A 172 6.75 8.82 1.90
CA LEU A 172 7.56 9.53 0.91
C LEU A 172 9.06 9.29 1.11
N LEU A 173 9.55 9.38 2.35
CA LEU A 173 10.97 9.19 2.64
C LEU A 173 11.40 7.73 2.51
N TRP A 174 10.53 6.79 2.86
CA TRP A 174 10.78 5.37 2.62
C TRP A 174 10.83 5.08 1.12
N THR A 175 9.88 5.59 0.35
CA THR A 175 9.82 5.40 -1.11
C THR A 175 11.06 5.98 -1.79
N GLU A 176 11.48 7.18 -1.41
CA GLU A 176 12.72 7.80 -1.90
C GLU A 176 13.94 6.91 -1.66
N ALA A 177 14.10 6.41 -0.44
CA ALA A 177 15.22 5.55 -0.10
C ALA A 177 15.18 4.20 -0.82
N ILE A 178 13.99 3.63 -1.07
CA ILE A 178 13.87 2.39 -1.85
C ILE A 178 14.23 2.62 -3.32
N LEU A 179 13.83 3.73 -3.93
CA LEU A 179 14.21 4.08 -5.30
C LEU A 179 15.74 4.16 -5.46
N GLU A 180 16.43 4.69 -4.45
CA GLU A 180 17.90 4.80 -4.42
C GLU A 180 18.60 3.45 -4.21
N GLU A 181 18.04 2.58 -3.36
CA GLU A 181 18.60 1.25 -3.06
C GLU A 181 18.32 0.20 -4.16
N ARG A 182 17.22 0.35 -4.91
CA ARG A 182 16.76 -0.61 -5.92
C ARG A 182 16.61 -0.03 -7.34
N PRO A 183 17.61 0.69 -7.89
CA PRO A 183 17.54 1.14 -9.27
C PRO A 183 17.39 -0.06 -10.24
N SER A 184 16.70 0.18 -11.34
CA SER A 184 16.53 -0.78 -12.43
C SER A 184 17.47 -0.40 -13.58
N PHE A 185 18.63 -1.06 -13.69
CA PHE A 185 19.62 -0.74 -14.73
C PHE A 185 19.28 -1.38 -16.08
N ASN A 186 18.69 -2.58 -16.10
CA ASN A 186 18.37 -3.33 -17.33
C ASN A 186 16.95 -3.94 -17.28
N GLY A 187 16.01 -3.31 -16.57
CA GLY A 187 14.69 -3.87 -16.30
C GLY A 187 14.67 -4.90 -15.15
N THR A 188 15.82 -5.31 -14.62
CA THR A 188 15.91 -6.12 -13.39
C THR A 188 16.07 -5.22 -12.17
N LEU A 189 15.22 -5.44 -11.16
CA LEU A 189 15.28 -4.73 -9.89
C LEU A 189 16.44 -5.24 -9.04
N ARG A 190 17.31 -4.33 -8.59
CA ARG A 190 18.37 -4.66 -7.64
C ARG A 190 17.76 -5.11 -6.31
N ARG A 191 18.38 -6.11 -5.67
CA ARG A 191 18.03 -6.53 -4.31
C ARG A 191 18.52 -5.51 -3.29
N VAL A 192 17.72 -5.28 -2.25
CA VAL A 192 18.11 -4.48 -1.09
C VAL A 192 19.22 -5.19 -0.32
N ASP A 193 20.26 -4.46 0.06
CA ASP A 193 21.26 -4.98 1.00
C ASP A 193 20.77 -4.79 2.43
N ALA A 194 20.14 -5.82 2.99
CA ALA A 194 19.59 -5.77 4.36
C ALA A 194 20.63 -5.41 5.43
N ARG A 195 21.94 -5.56 5.15
CA ARG A 195 23.01 -5.20 6.09
C ARG A 195 23.21 -3.69 6.22
N LYS A 196 22.76 -2.89 5.26
CA LYS A 196 23.01 -1.43 5.21
C LYS A 196 21.94 -0.58 5.91
N GLY A 197 20.88 -1.20 6.43
CA GLY A 197 19.77 -0.50 7.05
C GLY A 197 19.73 -0.54 8.58
N TRP A 198 18.57 -0.17 9.09
CA TRP A 198 18.25 -0.05 10.50
C TRP A 198 17.13 -1.02 10.85
N SER A 199 17.37 -1.84 11.86
CA SER A 199 16.36 -2.71 12.42
C SER A 199 15.49 -1.91 13.39
N THR A 200 14.19 -2.15 13.35
CA THR A 200 13.22 -1.58 14.28
C THR A 200 12.64 -2.68 15.16
N PHE A 201 12.34 -2.31 16.40
CA PHE A 201 11.77 -3.18 17.41
C PHE A 201 10.64 -2.44 18.13
N MET A 202 9.66 -3.20 18.58
CA MET A 202 8.48 -2.68 19.25
C MET A 202 8.15 -3.47 20.51
N ALA A 203 7.64 -2.81 21.54
CA ALA A 203 6.90 -3.43 22.63
C ALA A 203 5.42 -3.10 22.46
N THR A 204 4.54 -4.06 22.68
CA THR A 204 3.10 -3.87 22.49
C THR A 204 2.31 -4.25 23.73
N ARG A 205 1.06 -3.78 23.80
CA ARG A 205 0.04 -4.32 24.69
C ARG A 205 -1.25 -4.56 23.92
N GLU A 206 -2.00 -5.56 24.33
CA GLU A 206 -3.33 -5.79 23.77
C GLU A 206 -4.28 -4.65 24.13
N THR A 207 -5.22 -4.38 23.24
CA THR A 207 -6.34 -3.48 23.48
C THR A 207 -7.64 -4.27 23.67
N GLU A 208 -8.72 -3.60 24.05
CA GLU A 208 -10.06 -4.21 24.09
C GLU A 208 -10.75 -4.25 22.72
N THR A 209 -10.18 -3.60 21.69
CA THR A 209 -10.70 -3.66 20.32
C THR A 209 -10.47 -5.04 19.72
N LYS A 210 -11.50 -5.56 19.05
CA LYS A 210 -11.45 -6.82 18.31
C LYS A 210 -11.68 -6.58 16.82
N ASP A 211 -10.99 -7.34 15.99
CA ASP A 211 -11.19 -7.36 14.54
C ASP A 211 -12.37 -8.25 14.12
N THR A 212 -12.59 -8.38 12.80
CA THR A 212 -13.68 -9.21 12.24
C THR A 212 -13.55 -10.70 12.55
N TRP A 213 -12.37 -11.17 12.99
CA TRP A 213 -12.13 -12.54 13.43
C TRP A 213 -12.20 -12.70 14.95
N GLY A 214 -12.52 -11.64 15.68
CA GLY A 214 -12.62 -11.65 17.13
C GLY A 214 -11.27 -11.58 17.86
N GLU A 215 -10.18 -11.35 17.14
CA GLU A 215 -8.83 -11.24 17.69
C GLU A 215 -8.61 -9.85 18.27
N LYS A 216 -7.95 -9.77 19.43
CA LYS A 216 -7.60 -8.49 20.05
C LYS A 216 -6.54 -7.79 19.21
N THR A 217 -6.71 -6.48 19.02
CA THR A 217 -5.67 -5.64 18.42
C THR A 217 -4.58 -5.30 19.44
N SER A 218 -3.45 -4.83 18.95
CA SER A 218 -2.33 -4.38 19.78
C SER A 218 -2.03 -2.91 19.54
N GLU A 219 -1.63 -2.20 20.59
CA GLU A 219 -1.04 -0.87 20.49
C GLU A 219 0.41 -0.87 20.94
N LEU A 220 1.17 0.10 20.44
CA LEU A 220 2.60 0.23 20.65
C LEU A 220 2.87 0.97 21.97
N THR A 221 3.69 0.40 22.84
CA THR A 221 4.06 0.97 24.16
C THR A 221 5.48 1.54 24.19
N ASP A 222 6.39 0.99 23.39
CA ASP A 222 7.76 1.48 23.23
C ASP A 222 8.32 1.03 21.86
N ALA A 223 9.26 1.78 21.27
CA ALA A 223 9.95 1.37 20.04
C ALA A 223 11.42 1.79 20.03
N LYS A 224 12.25 0.95 19.41
CA LYS A 224 13.70 1.18 19.31
C LYS A 224 14.20 0.90 17.91
N ILE A 225 15.25 1.63 17.52
CA ILE A 225 15.97 1.40 16.27
C ILE A 225 17.43 1.05 16.56
N GLN A 226 18.00 0.16 15.76
CA GLN A 226 19.41 -0.23 15.84
C GLN A 226 20.01 -0.39 14.45
N ARG A 227 21.25 0.05 14.26
CA ARG A 227 21.96 -0.17 12.99
C ARG A 227 22.37 -1.63 12.86
N GLY A 228 21.89 -2.34 11.84
CA GLY A 228 22.25 -3.74 11.57
C GLY A 228 21.95 -4.74 12.70
N GLY A 229 21.11 -4.39 13.68
CA GLY A 229 20.82 -5.24 14.85
C GLY A 229 19.94 -6.43 14.47
N LYS A 230 20.35 -7.66 14.81
CA LYS A 230 19.53 -8.86 14.56
C LYS A 230 18.70 -9.31 15.76
N ARG A 231 19.13 -8.96 16.98
CA ARG A 231 18.49 -9.42 18.21
C ARG A 231 17.63 -8.30 18.81
N PRO A 232 16.32 -8.55 19.06
CA PRO A 232 15.49 -7.60 19.76
C PRO A 232 16.02 -7.29 21.17
N PRO A 233 15.90 -6.02 21.63
CA PRO A 233 16.02 -5.69 23.04
C PRO A 233 15.07 -6.53 23.90
N GLU A 234 15.38 -6.66 25.18
CA GLU A 234 14.50 -7.34 26.14
C GLU A 234 13.10 -6.71 26.15
N GLY A 235 12.07 -7.55 26.17
CA GLY A 235 10.66 -7.12 26.15
C GLY A 235 10.16 -6.60 24.79
N MET A 236 10.95 -6.71 23.72
CA MET A 236 10.57 -6.22 22.40
C MET A 236 10.54 -7.33 21.35
N ILE A 237 9.70 -7.12 20.34
CA ILE A 237 9.57 -7.96 19.16
C ILE A 237 10.04 -7.21 17.90
N PRO A 238 10.45 -7.91 16.83
CA PRO A 238 10.84 -7.27 15.58
C PRO A 238 9.71 -6.43 14.98
N ALA A 239 10.02 -5.21 14.56
CA ALA A 239 9.15 -4.34 13.78
C ALA A 239 9.70 -4.08 12.36
N GLY A 240 10.89 -4.61 12.04
CA GLY A 240 11.36 -4.73 10.66
C GLY A 240 12.69 -4.07 10.36
N TRP A 241 12.87 -3.74 9.09
CA TRP A 241 14.05 -3.15 8.49
C TRP A 241 13.68 -1.89 7.72
N LEU A 242 14.48 -0.84 7.88
CA LEU A 242 14.32 0.43 7.18
C LEU A 242 15.65 0.88 6.55
N PRO A 243 15.62 1.52 5.38
CA PRO A 243 16.82 1.74 4.57
C PRO A 243 17.85 2.68 5.21
N ASN A 244 17.42 3.63 6.03
CA ASN A 244 18.33 4.55 6.71
C ASN A 244 17.77 5.05 8.04
N ARG A 245 18.61 5.72 8.83
CA ARG A 245 18.27 6.23 10.17
C ARG A 245 17.11 7.22 10.14
N ARG A 246 17.03 8.06 9.12
CA ARG A 246 16.00 9.11 9.00
C ARG A 246 14.62 8.49 8.84
N VAL A 247 14.51 7.47 8.00
CA VAL A 247 13.26 6.69 7.84
C VAL A 247 12.95 5.92 9.13
N ALA A 248 13.95 5.30 9.76
CA ALA A 248 13.78 4.53 10.98
C ALA A 248 13.40 5.37 12.21
N ALA A 249 13.87 6.60 12.30
CA ALA A 249 13.47 7.53 13.35
C ALA A 249 11.97 7.88 13.26
N LEU A 250 11.41 7.95 12.05
CA LEU A 250 9.99 8.28 11.86
C LEU A 250 9.04 7.19 12.36
N THR A 251 9.47 5.92 12.41
CA THR A 251 8.64 4.87 13.03
C THR A 251 8.62 4.98 14.55
N ILE A 252 9.62 5.61 15.16
CA ILE A 252 9.59 5.99 16.58
C ILE A 252 8.77 7.26 16.75
N GLU A 253 8.96 8.30 15.94
CA GLU A 253 8.21 9.57 16.04
C GLU A 253 6.71 9.40 15.75
N ALA A 254 6.31 8.36 15.02
CA ALA A 254 4.91 7.96 14.86
C ALA A 254 4.24 7.56 16.20
N LEU A 255 5.04 7.38 17.25
CA LEU A 255 4.64 7.20 18.65
C LEU A 255 4.94 8.51 19.37
N PRO A 256 3.98 9.24 19.97
CA PRO A 256 2.58 8.99 20.26
C PRO A 256 1.75 10.21 19.84
N ALA A 257 1.72 10.53 18.54
CA ALA A 257 1.08 11.76 18.10
C ALA A 257 -0.43 11.69 18.40
N ARG A 258 -0.85 12.43 19.44
CA ARG A 258 -2.24 12.80 19.66
C ARG A 258 -2.81 13.29 18.33
N VAL A 259 -4.05 12.88 18.07
CA VAL A 259 -4.87 13.33 16.94
C VAL A 259 -4.92 14.86 16.93
N THR A 260 -4.00 15.51 16.21
CA THR A 260 -4.05 16.96 15.96
C THR A 260 -3.78 17.31 14.50
N ALA A 261 -3.46 16.33 13.66
CA ALA A 261 -3.20 16.54 12.24
C ALA A 261 -4.35 16.01 11.39
N PRO A 262 -4.64 16.66 10.23
CA PRO A 262 -5.73 16.25 9.35
C PRO A 262 -5.50 14.84 8.80
N VAL A 263 -6.59 14.08 8.72
CA VAL A 263 -6.63 12.70 8.20
C VAL A 263 -6.17 12.70 6.75
N THR A 264 -5.01 12.09 6.47
CA THR A 264 -4.41 12.08 5.13
C THR A 264 -5.05 11.09 4.16
N MET A 265 -5.77 10.08 4.66
CA MET A 265 -6.46 9.10 3.82
C MET A 265 -7.86 8.80 4.37
N MET A 266 -8.88 9.61 4.00
CA MET A 266 -10.28 9.18 4.07
C MET A 266 -10.74 8.72 2.67
N PRO A 267 -11.53 7.65 2.51
CA PRO A 267 -12.31 7.47 1.28
C PRO A 267 -13.24 8.70 1.08
N PRO A 268 -13.52 9.13 -0.17
CA PRO A 268 -14.48 10.22 -0.41
C PRO A 268 -15.86 9.88 0.16
N ALA A 269 -16.66 10.89 0.50
CA ALA A 269 -18.09 10.69 0.75
C ALA A 269 -18.77 10.24 -0.57
N ALA A 270 -19.78 9.37 -0.49
CA ALA A 270 -20.50 8.87 -1.68
C ALA A 270 -21.05 9.99 -2.59
N SER A 271 -21.35 11.17 -2.03
CA SER A 271 -21.82 12.36 -2.74
C SER A 271 -20.76 13.04 -3.60
N GLU A 272 -19.47 12.96 -3.23
CA GLU A 272 -18.35 13.51 -4.02
C GLU A 272 -17.98 12.60 -5.21
N MET A 273 -18.44 11.33 -5.21
CA MET A 273 -18.16 10.36 -6.27
C MET A 273 -19.01 10.55 -7.54
N LEU A 274 -20.17 11.19 -7.43
CA LEU A 274 -21.06 11.44 -8.58
C LEU A 274 -20.46 12.43 -9.60
N TRP A 275 -19.61 13.35 -9.16
CA TRP A 275 -19.04 14.39 -10.02
C TRP A 275 -17.82 13.93 -10.82
N ALA A 276 -17.13 12.87 -10.37
CA ALA A 276 -16.00 12.30 -11.10
C ALA A 276 -16.41 11.50 -12.35
N TRP A 277 -17.71 11.21 -12.51
CA TRP A 277 -18.27 10.47 -13.65
C TRP A 277 -18.73 11.37 -14.80
N THR A 278 -18.98 12.66 -14.56
CA THR A 278 -19.54 13.57 -15.57
C THR A 278 -18.48 14.37 -16.34
N GLY A 279 -17.21 14.33 -15.92
CA GLY A 279 -16.10 15.07 -16.55
C GLY A 279 -15.49 14.42 -17.80
N VAL A 280 -15.89 13.20 -18.18
CA VAL A 280 -15.38 12.48 -19.36
C VAL A 280 -16.53 11.91 -20.19
N THR A 281 -17.51 12.74 -20.54
CA THR A 281 -18.38 12.47 -21.69
C THR A 281 -18.75 13.79 -22.35
N ASN A 282 -18.00 14.18 -23.38
CA ASN A 282 -18.53 15.16 -24.34
C ASN A 282 -19.57 14.44 -25.21
N SER A 283 -20.79 14.97 -25.16
CA SER A 283 -21.83 14.97 -26.21
C SER A 283 -22.05 13.69 -27.02
N ASN A 284 -23.04 12.89 -26.64
CA ASN A 284 -24.25 12.63 -27.44
C ASN A 284 -24.94 11.32 -27.01
N GLN A 285 -26.24 11.42 -26.70
CA GLN A 285 -27.24 10.34 -26.72
C GLN A 285 -27.11 9.26 -25.60
N LEU A 286 -28.14 8.80 -24.89
CA LEU A 286 -29.59 8.73 -25.14
C LEU A 286 -30.38 8.74 -23.81
N ASN A 287 -31.57 9.31 -23.87
CA ASN A 287 -32.65 9.14 -22.90
C ASN A 287 -33.10 7.67 -22.79
N SER A 288 -33.31 7.18 -21.56
CA SER A 288 -34.51 6.42 -21.21
C SER A 288 -34.69 6.38 -19.68
N PRO A 289 -35.91 6.62 -19.15
CA PRO A 289 -36.23 6.46 -17.74
C PRO A 289 -36.70 5.02 -17.48
N ASP A 290 -36.11 4.35 -16.49
CA ASP A 290 -36.78 3.45 -15.55
C ASP A 290 -35.80 2.51 -14.85
N SER A 291 -35.78 2.61 -13.53
CA SER A 291 -35.82 1.51 -12.54
C SER A 291 -34.81 1.60 -11.38
N SER A 292 -35.39 1.99 -10.23
CA SER A 292 -35.12 1.62 -8.83
C SER A 292 -33.93 2.21 -8.04
N PRO A 293 -34.14 2.57 -6.75
CA PRO A 293 -33.21 3.37 -5.96
C PRO A 293 -32.18 2.54 -5.20
N ALA A 294 -30.94 3.03 -5.22
CA ALA A 294 -29.95 3.00 -4.14
C ALA A 294 -29.72 1.66 -3.41
N ALA A 295 -29.02 0.72 -4.07
CA ALA A 295 -28.18 -0.24 -3.36
C ALA A 295 -26.82 0.43 -3.09
N SER A 296 -26.47 0.57 -1.81
CA SER A 296 -25.24 1.19 -1.31
C SER A 296 -23.98 0.59 -1.96
N VAL A 297 -23.36 1.35 -2.85
CA VAL A 297 -22.10 1.04 -3.53
C VAL A 297 -20.94 1.45 -2.61
N PHE A 298 -20.30 0.50 -1.95
CA PHE A 298 -18.94 0.71 -1.43
C PHE A 298 -17.95 0.46 -2.59
N PRO A 299 -17.10 1.44 -2.97
CA PRO A 299 -16.08 1.22 -3.98
C PRO A 299 -14.80 0.69 -3.34
N ASN A 300 -14.33 -0.46 -3.83
CA ASN A 300 -13.04 -1.05 -3.47
C ASN A 300 -11.98 -0.52 -4.44
N PHE A 301 -10.85 -0.06 -3.91
CA PHE A 301 -9.92 0.84 -4.60
C PHE A 301 -8.51 0.28 -4.65
N LEU A 302 -7.99 -0.06 -5.83
CA LEU A 302 -6.59 -0.46 -6.01
C LEU A 302 -5.72 0.79 -6.27
N PHE A 303 -4.60 0.96 -5.55
CA PHE A 303 -3.72 2.12 -5.72
C PHE A 303 -2.37 1.72 -6.34
N LEU A 304 -1.95 2.45 -7.39
CA LEU A 304 -0.74 2.13 -8.15
C LEU A 304 0.12 3.39 -8.37
N THR A 305 1.27 3.48 -7.70
CA THR A 305 2.30 4.45 -8.10
C THR A 305 3.19 3.80 -9.16
N ILE A 306 3.27 4.39 -10.35
CA ILE A 306 4.10 3.87 -11.44
C ILE A 306 5.42 4.64 -11.43
N SER A 307 6.54 3.93 -11.41
CA SER A 307 7.83 4.54 -11.75
C SER A 307 8.00 4.46 -13.26
N ALA A 308 7.84 5.59 -13.94
CA ALA A 308 8.04 5.74 -15.36
C ALA A 308 8.97 6.93 -15.58
N SER A 309 10.18 6.58 -15.99
CA SER A 309 11.28 7.50 -16.26
C SER A 309 11.05 8.34 -17.53
N ARG A 310 11.19 9.66 -17.35
CA ARG A 310 11.43 10.80 -18.23
C ARG A 310 10.23 11.66 -18.71
N PHE A 311 10.08 12.76 -17.97
CA PHE A 311 9.97 14.18 -18.41
C PHE A 311 8.78 14.62 -19.28
N PHE A 312 7.89 15.40 -18.64
CA PHE A 312 7.10 16.45 -19.28
C PHE A 312 7.99 17.66 -19.61
N LEU A 313 8.29 17.86 -20.89
CA LEU A 313 8.54 19.18 -21.47
C LEU A 313 7.82 19.24 -22.83
N ASN A 314 6.94 20.24 -22.95
CA ASN A 314 6.22 20.75 -24.12
C ASN A 314 5.06 19.84 -24.58
N ASP A 315 3.81 20.29 -24.63
CA ASP A 315 3.29 21.62 -25.02
C ASP A 315 2.36 22.29 -23.98
#